data_AF-A0A4J2F3N0-F1
#
_entry.id   AF-A0A4J2F3N0-F1
#
_cell.length_a   1.000
_cell.length_b   1.000
_cell.length_c   1.000
_cell.angle_alpha   90.00
_cell.angle_beta   90.00
_cell.angle_gamma   90.00
#
_symmetry.space_group_name_H-M   'P 1'
#
loop_
_entity.id
_entity.type
_entity.pdbx_description
1 polymer ?
#
loop_
_entity_poly.entity_id
_entity_poly.type
_entity_poly.pdbx_seq_one_letter_code
_entity_poly.pdbx_strand_id
1 'polypeptide(L)'
;MYVNIFIVLVGSSILSVVEEKSFSDSLWWALVTVTTVGYGDIVPASIFGKWLAVLLMLVGIGTIGMLTSALTNFFIKDNPDEQIKLDKLQDELSSQRILLEKQSKKIEELHKMIQDLIEKT
;
A
#
# COMPACT_ATOMS: atom_id res chain seq x y z
N MET A 1 3.17 6.29 10.26
CA MET A 1 3.31 5.73 11.63
C MET A 1 2.95 6.73 12.72
N TYR A 2 3.58 7.92 12.79
CA TYR A 2 3.24 8.96 13.80
C TYR A 2 1.76 9.37 13.81
N VAL A 3 1.15 9.51 12.62
CA VAL A 3 -0.28 9.82 12.48
C VAL A 3 -1.18 8.74 13.10
N ASN A 4 -0.84 7.46 12.93
CA ASN A 4 -1.64 6.36 13.50
C ASN A 4 -1.54 6.34 15.03
N ILE A 5 -0.35 6.58 15.58
CA ILE A 5 -0.16 6.69 17.03
C ILE A 5 -0.98 7.86 17.59
N PHE A 6 -0.95 9.01 16.91
CA PHE A 6 -1.75 10.16 17.29
C PHE A 6 -3.26 9.85 17.26
N ILE A 7 -3.74 9.21 16.20
CA ILE A 7 -5.16 8.82 16.07
C ILE A 7 -5.57 7.84 17.17
N VAL A 8 -4.72 6.86 17.51
CA VAL A 8 -5.00 5.92 18.60
C VAL A 8 -5.12 6.64 19.93
N LEU A 9 -4.20 7.55 20.25
CA LEU A 9 -4.23 8.31 21.51
C LEU A 9 -5.46 9.22 21.61
N VAL A 10 -5.78 9.93 20.53
CA VAL A 10 -6.96 10.80 20.46
C VAL A 10 -8.25 9.99 20.52
N GLY A 11 -8.35 8.91 19.75
CA GLY A 11 -9.50 8.00 19.75
C GLY A 11 -9.73 7.36 21.12
N SER A 12 -8.66 6.95 21.80
CA SER A 12 -8.73 6.42 23.17
C SER A 12 -9.18 7.47 24.18
N SER A 13 -8.72 8.71 24.04
CA SER A 13 -9.14 9.82 24.90
C SER A 13 -10.62 10.14 24.73
N ILE A 14 -11.10 10.18 23.49
CA ILE A 14 -12.52 10.43 23.19
C ILE A 14 -13.39 9.26 23.67
N LEU A 15 -12.99 8.01 23.42
CA LEU A 15 -13.72 6.83 23.90
C LEU A 15 -13.80 6.77 25.43
N SER A 16 -12.73 7.16 26.13
CA SER A 16 -12.73 7.20 27.60
C SER A 16 -13.80 8.15 28.14
N VAL A 17 -13.95 9.32 27.52
CA VAL A 17 -14.99 10.30 27.90
C VAL A 17 -16.38 9.82 27.49
N VAL A 18 -16.53 9.24 26.30
CA VAL A 18 -17.83 8.84 25.74
C VAL A 18 -18.41 7.60 26.42
N GLU A 19 -17.56 6.63 26.78
CA GLU A 19 -17.96 5.36 27.40
C GLU A 19 -17.82 5.37 28.92
N GLU A 20 -17.42 6.50 29.52
CA GLU A 20 -17.14 6.64 30.96
C GLU A 20 -16.17 5.55 31.48
N LYS A 21 -15.21 5.16 30.65
CA LYS A 21 -14.19 4.15 30.96
C LYS A 21 -12.87 4.82 31.32
N SER A 22 -12.04 4.09 32.07
CA SER A 22 -10.68 4.56 32.34
C SER A 22 -9.91 4.74 31.01
N PHE A 23 -9.03 5.73 30.94
CA PHE A 23 -8.22 5.95 29.74
C PHE A 23 -7.39 4.72 29.38
N SER A 24 -6.89 3.98 30.39
CA SER A 24 -6.18 2.72 30.20
C SER A 24 -7.03 1.66 29.49
N ASP A 25 -8.31 1.55 29.83
CA ASP A 25 -9.22 0.59 29.21
C ASP A 25 -9.52 0.95 27.75
N SER A 26 -9.75 2.24 27.49
CA SER A 26 -9.98 2.74 26.12
C SER A 26 -8.73 2.60 25.25
N LEU A 27 -7.54 2.83 25.82
CA LEU A 27 -6.27 2.62 25.13
C LEU A 27 -6.01 1.14 24.85
N TRP A 28 -6.26 0.27 25.83
CA TRP A 28 -6.19 -1.17 25.66
C TRP A 28 -7.09 -1.64 24.51
N TRP A 29 -8.36 -1.20 24.53
CA TRP A 29 -9.30 -1.52 23.47
C TRP A 29 -8.84 -1.04 22.09
N ALA A 30 -8.36 0.21 22.00
CA ALA A 30 -7.88 0.78 20.74
C ALA A 30 -6.67 0.02 20.19
N LEU A 31 -5.72 -0.37 21.06
CA LEU A 31 -4.55 -1.17 20.69
C LEU A 31 -4.97 -2.54 20.14
N VAL A 32 -5.77 -3.29 20.91
CA VAL A 32 -6.26 -4.63 20.55
C VAL A 32 -7.09 -4.59 19.25
N THR A 33 -7.78 -3.48 18.98
CA THR A 33 -8.53 -3.27 17.73
C THR A 33 -7.61 -2.95 16.55
N VAL A 34 -6.65 -2.02 16.71
CA VAL A 34 -5.70 -1.65 15.64
C VAL A 34 -4.79 -2.80 15.26
N THR A 35 -4.40 -3.64 16.22
CA THR A 35 -3.62 -4.86 15.97
C THR A 35 -4.48 -6.04 15.51
N THR A 36 -5.79 -5.85 15.34
CA THR A 36 -6.75 -6.88 14.92
C THR A 36 -6.85 -8.10 15.83
N VAL A 37 -6.41 -7.99 17.08
CA VAL A 37 -6.48 -9.08 18.07
C VAL A 37 -7.93 -9.28 18.55
N GLY A 38 -8.62 -8.19 18.89
CA GLY A 38 -10.06 -8.19 19.16
C GLY A 38 -10.55 -9.13 20.27
N TYR A 39 -9.97 -9.09 21.48
CA TYR A 39 -10.39 -9.95 22.60
C TYR A 39 -11.88 -9.83 22.97
N GLY A 40 -12.49 -8.66 22.76
CA GLY A 40 -13.91 -8.42 23.03
C GLY A 40 -14.27 -8.29 24.51
N ASP A 41 -13.26 -8.18 25.38
CA ASP A 41 -13.36 -7.92 26.82
C ASP A 41 -13.91 -6.52 27.13
N ILE A 42 -13.50 -5.54 26.33
CA ILE A 42 -13.99 -4.16 26.37
C ILE A 42 -14.53 -3.85 24.98
N VAL A 43 -15.70 -3.22 24.88
CA VAL A 43 -16.28 -2.78 23.60
C VAL A 43 -17.07 -1.49 23.77
N PRO A 44 -17.03 -0.55 22.82
CA PRO A 44 -17.89 0.63 22.82
C PRO A 44 -19.35 0.23 22.70
N ALA A 45 -20.16 0.61 23.69
CA ALA A 45 -21.58 0.29 23.74
C ALA A 45 -22.44 1.43 23.16
N SER A 46 -22.01 2.68 23.33
CA SER A 46 -22.76 3.86 22.90
C SER A 46 -22.81 3.98 21.36
N ILE A 47 -23.86 4.62 20.84
CA ILE A 47 -23.98 4.89 19.40
C ILE A 47 -22.77 5.70 18.90
N PHE A 48 -22.36 6.72 19.66
CA PHE A 48 -21.25 7.58 19.27
C PHE A 48 -19.90 6.83 19.35
N GLY A 49 -19.69 6.04 20.40
CA GLY A 49 -18.52 5.18 20.56
C GLY A 49 -18.39 4.16 19.45
N LYS A 50 -19.51 3.59 18.97
CA LYS A 50 -19.52 2.68 17.80
C LYS A 50 -19.10 3.38 16.51
N TRP A 51 -19.56 4.61 16.25
CA TRP A 51 -19.10 5.36 15.08
C TRP A 51 -17.61 5.67 15.14
N LEU A 52 -17.12 6.06 16.32
CA LEU A 52 -15.69 6.29 16.55
C LEU A 52 -14.88 4.99 16.39
N ALA A 53 -15.43 3.86 16.84
CA ALA A 53 -14.84 2.54 16.67
C ALA A 53 -14.68 2.17 15.20
N VAL A 54 -15.70 2.40 14.36
CA VAL A 54 -15.63 2.17 12.91
C VAL A 54 -14.50 2.97 12.28
N LEU A 55 -14.37 4.25 12.64
CA LEU A 55 -13.29 5.10 12.13
C LEU A 55 -11.91 4.58 12.56
N LEU A 56 -11.77 4.16 13.81
CA LEU A 56 -10.53 3.59 14.34
C LEU A 56 -10.16 2.26 13.65
N MET A 57 -11.15 1.40 13.35
CA MET A 57 -10.95 0.15 12.61
C MET A 57 -10.40 0.38 11.19
N LEU A 58 -10.91 1.39 10.47
CA LEU A 58 -10.40 1.76 9.14
C LEU A 58 -8.92 2.16 9.20
N VAL A 59 -8.54 2.92 10.24
CA VAL A 59 -7.13 3.31 10.49
C VAL A 59 -6.28 2.09 10.87
N GLY A 60 -6.84 1.14 11.61
CA GLY A 60 -6.18 -0.13 11.95
C GLY A 60 -5.72 -0.90 10.71
N ILE A 61 -6.61 -1.10 9.74
CA ILE A 61 -6.29 -1.79 8.47
C ILE A 61 -5.14 -1.08 7.73
N GLY A 62 -5.19 0.25 7.65
CA GLY A 62 -4.10 1.04 7.04
C GLY A 62 -2.77 0.89 7.77
N THR A 63 -2.80 0.68 9.09
CA THR A 63 -1.59 0.50 9.92
C THR A 63 -0.85 -0.78 9.57
N ILE A 64 -1.56 -1.88 9.34
CA ILE A 64 -0.94 -3.17 8.95
C ILE A 64 -0.20 -3.01 7.61
N GLY A 65 -0.82 -2.38 6.61
CA GLY A 65 -0.16 -2.13 5.32
C GLY A 65 1.11 -1.29 5.43
N MET A 66 1.08 -0.24 6.27
CA MET A 66 2.27 0.58 6.54
C MET A 66 3.38 -0.19 7.26
N LEU A 67 3.02 -1.04 8.24
CA LEU A 67 3.98 -1.89 8.94
C LEU A 67 4.65 -2.87 7.98
N THR A 68 3.87 -3.53 7.12
CA THR A 68 4.39 -4.41 6.07
C THR A 68 5.35 -3.67 5.15
N SER A 69 4.99 -2.47 4.67
CA SER A 69 5.89 -1.66 3.83
C SER A 69 7.18 -1.26 4.55
N ALA A 70 7.11 -0.89 5.83
CA ALA A 70 8.29 -0.56 6.62
C ALA A 70 9.22 -1.77 6.78
N LEU A 71 8.65 -2.95 7.07
CA LEU A 71 9.40 -4.20 7.14
C LEU A 71 10.03 -4.56 5.80
N THR A 72 9.26 -4.53 4.72
CA THR A 72 9.76 -4.77 3.36
C THR A 72 10.93 -3.85 3.03
N ASN A 73 10.82 -2.55 3.32
CA ASN A 73 11.91 -1.61 3.09
C ASN A 73 13.14 -1.90 3.95
N PHE A 74 12.97 -2.37 5.19
CA PHE A 74 14.08 -2.79 6.04
C PHE A 74 14.83 -3.98 5.42
N PHE A 75 14.12 -5.04 5.03
CA PHE A 75 14.74 -6.23 4.42
C PHE A 75 15.33 -5.95 3.03
N ILE A 76 14.66 -5.18 2.19
CA ILE A 76 15.12 -4.85 0.83
C ILE A 76 16.35 -3.92 0.88
N LYS A 77 16.47 -3.06 1.90
CA LYS A 77 17.62 -2.17 2.05
C LYS A 77 18.88 -2.93 2.49
N ASP A 78 18.74 -4.08 3.14
CA ASP A 78 19.85 -4.96 3.50
C ASP A 78 20.33 -5.85 2.33
N ASN A 79 19.58 -5.93 1.23
CA ASN A 79 19.96 -6.61 -0.02
C ASN A 79 20.18 -5.63 -1.19
N PRO A 80 21.22 -4.77 -1.14
CA PRO A 80 21.50 -3.82 -2.22
C PRO A 80 21.70 -4.49 -3.59
N ASP A 81 22.19 -5.73 -3.62
CA ASP A 81 22.39 -6.51 -4.85
C ASP A 81 21.08 -6.82 -5.57
N GLU A 82 19.99 -7.01 -4.83
CA GLU A 82 18.67 -7.34 -5.39
C GLU A 82 18.03 -6.10 -6.04
N GLN A 83 18.14 -4.94 -5.41
CA GLN A 83 17.71 -3.67 -6.02
C GLN A 83 18.50 -3.36 -7.30
N ILE A 84 19.83 -3.51 -7.28
CA ILE A 84 20.68 -3.30 -8.46
C ILE A 84 20.28 -4.27 -9.59
N LYS A 85 19.91 -5.51 -9.26
CA LYS A 85 19.47 -6.49 -10.25
C LYS A 85 18.11 -6.11 -10.84
N LEU A 86 17.16 -5.64 -10.03
CA LEU A 86 15.85 -5.18 -10.49
C LEU A 86 15.98 -3.95 -11.40
N ASP A 87 16.80 -2.97 -11.03
CA ASP A 87 17.07 -1.78 -11.86
C ASP A 87 17.68 -2.18 -13.22
N LYS A 88 18.68 -3.08 -13.22
CA LYS A 88 19.28 -3.60 -14.46
C LYS A 88 18.28 -4.35 -15.34
N LEU A 89 17.40 -5.16 -14.76
CA LEU A 89 16.35 -5.86 -15.50
C LEU A 89 15.36 -4.87 -16.11
N GLN A 90 15.03 -3.81 -15.39
CA GLN A 90 14.13 -2.76 -15.89
C GLN A 90 14.76 -1.99 -17.06
N ASP A 91 16.05 -1.69 -16.99
CA ASP A 91 16.82 -1.09 -18.08
C ASP A 91 16.90 -2.02 -19.30
N GLU A 92 17.15 -3.32 -19.09
CA GLU A 92 17.19 -4.32 -20.17
C GLU A 92 15.82 -4.47 -20.86
N LEU A 93 14.73 -4.54 -20.08
CA LEU A 93 13.36 -4.59 -20.61
C LEU A 93 13.02 -3.34 -21.42
N SER A 94 13.43 -2.15 -20.96
CA SER A 94 13.22 -0.90 -21.70
C SER A 94 13.97 -0.90 -23.04
N SER A 95 15.21 -1.40 -23.05
CA SER A 95 16.03 -1.53 -24.25
C SER A 95 15.43 -2.52 -25.25
N GLN A 96 14.91 -3.66 -24.77
CA GLN A 96 14.21 -4.63 -25.63
C GLN A 96 12.94 -4.03 -26.24
N ARG A 97 12.14 -3.27 -25.48
CA ARG A 97 10.95 -2.59 -26.01
C ARG A 97 11.29 -1.63 -27.15
N ILE A 98 12.34 -0.82 -27.00
CA ILE A 98 12.80 0.10 -28.05
C ILE A 98 13.22 -0.66 -29.31
N LEU A 99 13.90 -1.80 -29.17
CA LEU A 99 14.29 -2.61 -30.32
C LEU A 99 13.08 -3.19 -31.05
N LEU A 100 12.08 -3.69 -30.30
CA LEU A 100 10.83 -4.21 -30.86
C LEU A 100 10.07 -3.12 -31.63
N GLU A 101 9.98 -1.90 -31.09
CA GLU A 101 9.38 -0.75 -31.80
C GLU A 101 10.13 -0.42 -33.09
N LYS A 102 11.47 -0.44 -33.07
CA LYS A 102 12.29 -0.22 -34.27
C LYS A 102 12.08 -1.32 -35.32
N GLN A 103 11.97 -2.58 -34.90
CA GLN A 103 11.68 -3.69 -35.80
C GLN A 103 10.29 -3.56 -36.42
N SER A 104 9.29 -3.23 -35.61
CA SER A 104 7.92 -3.02 -36.07
C SER A 104 7.84 -1.93 -37.14
N LYS A 105 8.50 -0.78 -36.94
CA LYS A 105 8.57 0.29 -37.94
C LYS A 105 9.21 -0.15 -39.26
N LYS A 106 10.33 -0.88 -39.21
CA LYS A 106 10.99 -1.40 -40.42
C LYS A 106 10.10 -2.38 -41.18
N ILE A 107 9.35 -3.22 -40.47
CA ILE A 107 8.39 -4.15 -41.11
C ILE A 107 7.30 -3.36 -41.83
N GLU A 108 6.80 -2.28 -41.23
CA GLU A 108 5.78 -1.42 -41.83
C GLU A 108 6.32 -0.65 -43.06
N GLU A 109 7.55 -0.14 -42.99
CA GLU A 109 8.23 0.47 -44.15
C GLU A 109 8.45 -0.53 -45.27
N LEU A 110 8.92 -1.74 -44.96
CA LEU A 110 9.12 -2.79 -45.95
C LEU A 110 7.78 -3.20 -46.60
N HIS A 111 6.72 -3.29 -45.81
CA HIS A 111 5.38 -3.57 -46.31
C HIS A 111 4.91 -2.49 -47.29
N LYS A 112 5.11 -1.20 -46.96
CA LYS A 112 4.82 -0.08 -47.88
C LYS A 112 5.63 -0.17 -49.17
N MET A 113 6.93 -0.45 -49.09
CA MET A 113 7.79 -0.56 -50.28
C MET A 113 7.33 -1.68 -51.22
N ILE A 114 6.94 -2.83 -50.67
CA ILE A 114 6.43 -3.96 -51.47
C ILE A 114 5.12 -3.58 -52.17
N GLN A 115 4.19 -2.92 -51.47
CA GLN A 115 2.93 -2.45 -52.06
C GLN A 115 3.18 -1.46 -53.20
N ASP A 116 4.09 -0.49 -53.00
CA ASP A 116 4.46 0.51 -54.01
C ASP A 116 5.09 -0.12 -55.27
N LEU A 117 5.83 -1.23 -55.10
CA LEU A 117 6.42 -2.01 -56.19
C LEU A 117 5.37 -2.82 -56.98
N ILE A 118 4.38 -3.37 -56.29
CA ILE A 118 3.26 -4.11 -56.92
C ILE A 118 2.36 -3.14 -57.69
N GLU A 119 2.12 -1.93 -57.20
CA GLU A 119 1.24 -0.95 -57.86
C GLU A 119 1.89 -0.29 -59.11
N LYS A 120 3.23 -0.29 -59.19
CA LYS A 120 3.99 0.23 -60.35
C LYS A 120 4.22 -0.77 -61.49
N THR A 121 3.89 -2.06 -61.30
CA THR A 121 4.08 -3.13 -62.29
C THR A 121 2.75 -3.50 -62.92
#